data_AF-A0A841DYV7-F1
#
_entry.id   AF-A0A841DYV7-F1
#
_cell.length_a   1.000
_cell.length_b   1.000
_cell.length_c   1.000
_cell.angle_alpha   90.00
_cell.angle_beta   90.00
_cell.angle_gamma   90.00
#
_symmetry.space_group_name_H-M   'P 1'
#
loop_
_entity.id
_entity.type
_entity.pdbx_description
1 polymer ?
#
loop_
_entity_poly.entity_id
_entity_poly.type
_entity_poly.pdbx_seq_one_letter_code
_entity_poly.pdbx_strand_id
1 'polypeptide(L)'
;MSFVGYLRPVAQSESDDRPAGRWSIATLAVGFLSSALLMTAVVFLLGHVLTTVLGLGQPARAGVAAVLLTACFVVNGDLFRFKPPMLQRQTPQRVFYLFGPVRGALIWGLDTGLMVTTFRISAATWATLGLVALGLLPWWAGAAYAFGFVVPVAIAVLGVPPREGPEDTSIEPGWLLEAITRFVKPVYRVASILLALNVVTLVLIAVG
;
A
#
# COMPACT_ATOMS: atom_id res chain seq x y z
N MET A 1 18.75 -0.84 2.44
CA MET A 1 18.32 0.25 1.52
C MET A 1 17.06 0.85 2.12
N SER A 2 17.08 2.13 2.47
CA SER A 2 16.01 2.77 3.25
C SER A 2 14.91 3.33 2.33
N PHE A 3 13.69 3.49 2.87
CA PHE A 3 12.50 3.90 2.10
C PHE A 3 12.65 5.30 1.50
N VAL A 4 13.30 6.24 2.20
CA VAL A 4 13.55 7.59 1.68
C VAL A 4 14.56 7.57 0.54
N GLY A 5 15.50 6.62 0.55
CA GLY A 5 16.42 6.39 -0.57
C GLY A 5 15.71 5.99 -1.87
N TYR A 6 14.52 5.39 -1.80
CA TYR A 6 13.66 5.12 -2.96
C TYR A 6 12.85 6.33 -3.41
N LEU A 7 12.44 7.19 -2.48
CA LEU A 7 11.74 8.45 -2.76
C LEU A 7 12.66 9.53 -3.34
N ARG A 8 13.98 9.33 -3.22
CA ARG A 8 15.01 10.30 -3.63
C ARG A 8 14.84 10.84 -5.06
N PRO A 9 14.60 10.03 -6.11
CA PRO A 9 14.42 10.53 -7.47
C PRO A 9 13.10 11.29 -7.67
N VAL A 10 12.09 11.04 -6.82
CA VAL A 10 10.80 11.75 -6.83
C VAL A 10 10.93 13.12 -6.15
N ALA A 11 11.77 13.21 -5.12
CA ALA A 11 12.02 14.43 -4.37
C ALA A 11 13.08 15.35 -5.01
N GLN A 12 14.08 14.77 -5.69
CA GLN A 12 15.24 15.49 -6.26
C GLN A 12 15.15 15.48 -7.78
N SER A 13 14.46 16.46 -8.35
CA SER A 13 14.68 16.84 -9.74
C SER A 13 15.98 17.65 -9.80
N GLU A 14 16.92 17.23 -10.65
CA GLU A 14 18.31 17.74 -10.70
C GLU A 14 18.46 19.21 -11.12
N SER A 15 17.37 19.89 -11.48
CA SER A 15 17.36 21.32 -11.80
C SER A 15 16.65 22.10 -10.70
N ASP A 16 17.14 23.31 -10.38
CA ASP A 16 16.66 24.30 -9.39
C ASP A 16 15.14 24.64 -9.43
N ASP A 17 14.38 23.98 -10.29
CA ASP A 17 12.95 24.14 -10.48
C ASP A 17 12.13 23.22 -9.57
N ARG A 18 11.72 23.80 -8.43
CA ARG A 18 10.69 23.31 -7.49
C ARG A 18 9.39 22.74 -8.11
N PRO A 19 8.89 23.10 -9.33
CA PRO A 19 7.70 22.45 -9.89
C PRO A 19 7.81 20.92 -10.00
N ALA A 20 8.99 20.35 -10.23
CA ALA A 20 9.12 18.94 -10.56
C ALA A 20 8.71 17.98 -9.41
N GLY A 21 8.93 18.34 -8.14
CA GLY A 21 8.53 17.50 -7.00
C GLY A 21 7.01 17.41 -6.84
N ARG A 22 6.30 18.54 -6.99
CA ARG A 22 4.83 18.58 -6.93
C ARG A 22 4.19 17.76 -8.05
N TRP A 23 4.70 17.92 -9.27
CA TRP A 23 4.22 17.16 -10.43
C TRP A 23 4.54 15.67 -10.33
N SER A 24 5.69 15.30 -9.78
CA SER A 24 6.04 13.90 -9.54
C SER A 24 5.12 13.25 -8.51
N ILE A 25 4.79 13.95 -7.42
CA ILE A 25 3.81 13.45 -6.44
C ILE A 25 2.40 13.36 -7.03
N ALA A 26 1.96 14.37 -7.79
CA ALA A 26 0.65 14.34 -8.43
C ALA A 26 0.53 13.17 -9.42
N THR A 27 1.55 12.94 -10.25
CA THR A 27 1.55 11.85 -11.23
C THR A 27 1.70 10.47 -10.59
N LEU A 28 2.49 10.35 -9.52
CA LEU A 28 2.50 9.16 -8.67
C LEU A 28 1.11 8.87 -8.11
N ALA A 29 0.45 9.88 -7.54
CA ALA A 29 -0.89 9.73 -6.97
C ALA A 29 -1.91 9.28 -8.02
N VAL A 30 -1.87 9.85 -9.22
CA VAL A 30 -2.73 9.46 -10.35
C VAL A 30 -2.46 8.01 -10.77
N GLY A 31 -1.18 7.64 -10.97
CA GLY A 31 -0.81 6.27 -11.32
C GLY A 31 -1.24 5.25 -10.26
N PHE A 32 -1.01 5.58 -8.99
CA PHE A 32 -1.39 4.73 -7.87
C PHE A 32 -2.90 4.57 -7.78
N LEU A 33 -3.65 5.67 -7.77
CA LEU A 33 -5.09 5.64 -7.63
C LEU A 33 -5.76 4.88 -8.79
N SER A 34 -5.31 5.14 -10.03
CA SER A 34 -5.87 4.49 -11.22
C SER A 34 -5.62 2.98 -11.23
N SER A 35 -4.38 2.54 -10.96
CA SER A 35 -4.05 1.11 -10.90
C SER A 35 -4.70 0.40 -9.70
N ALA A 36 -4.78 1.05 -8.53
CA ALA A 36 -5.46 0.50 -7.36
C ALA A 36 -6.95 0.31 -7.61
N LEU A 37 -7.63 1.32 -8.16
CA LEU A 37 -9.05 1.22 -8.54
C LEU A 37 -9.29 0.15 -9.61
N LEU A 38 -8.42 0.10 -10.62
CA LEU A 38 -8.52 -0.92 -11.67
C LEU A 38 -8.37 -2.32 -11.08
N MET A 39 -7.34 -2.54 -10.25
CA MET A 39 -7.08 -3.84 -9.63
C MET A 39 -8.25 -4.27 -8.75
N THR A 40 -8.73 -3.39 -7.87
CA THR A 40 -9.86 -3.73 -6.98
C THR A 40 -11.16 -3.92 -7.76
N ALA A 41 -11.39 -3.20 -8.85
CA ALA A 41 -12.52 -3.43 -9.74
C ALA A 41 -12.44 -4.80 -10.44
N VAL A 42 -11.27 -5.17 -10.97
CA VAL A 42 -11.05 -6.49 -11.58
C VAL A 42 -11.29 -7.60 -10.56
N VAL A 43 -10.70 -7.49 -9.38
CA VAL A 43 -10.86 -8.49 -8.29
C VAL A 43 -12.32 -8.57 -7.82
N PHE A 44 -13.01 -7.44 -7.71
CA PHE A 44 -14.43 -7.40 -7.36
C PHE A 44 -15.28 -8.13 -8.40
N LEU A 45 -15.07 -7.88 -9.70
CA LEU A 45 -15.81 -8.53 -10.78
C LEU A 45 -15.55 -10.03 -10.81
N LEU A 46 -14.29 -10.45 -10.74
CA LEU A 46 -13.91 -11.87 -10.71
C LEU A 46 -14.50 -12.57 -9.48
N GLY A 47 -14.43 -11.92 -8.32
CA GLY A 47 -15.01 -12.40 -7.08
C GLY A 47 -16.53 -12.52 -7.12
N HIS A 48 -17.21 -11.55 -7.73
CA HIS A 48 -18.65 -11.58 -7.93
C HIS A 48 -19.07 -12.77 -8.81
N VAL A 49 -18.37 -13.00 -9.93
CA VAL A 49 -18.60 -14.17 -10.78
C VAL A 49 -18.36 -15.46 -10.00
N LEU A 50 -17.23 -15.58 -9.30
CA LEU A 50 -16.86 -16.77 -8.54
C LEU A 50 -17.88 -17.11 -7.46
N THR A 51 -18.25 -16.12 -6.63
CA THR A 51 -19.21 -16.32 -5.54
C THR A 51 -20.62 -16.65 -6.03
N THR A 52 -20.98 -16.17 -7.22
CA THR A 52 -22.26 -16.48 -7.88
C THR A 52 -22.25 -17.90 -8.45
N VAL A 53 -21.19 -18.30 -9.17
CA VAL A 53 -21.03 -19.65 -9.74
C VAL A 53 -20.99 -20.72 -8.65
N LEU A 54 -20.30 -20.43 -7.54
CA LEU A 54 -20.21 -21.35 -6.39
C LEU A 54 -21.46 -21.31 -5.48
N GLY A 55 -22.43 -20.43 -5.73
CA GLY A 55 -23.62 -20.28 -4.89
C GLY A 55 -23.29 -19.91 -3.43
N LEU A 56 -22.18 -19.18 -3.20
CA LEU A 56 -21.75 -18.85 -1.85
C LEU A 56 -22.70 -17.81 -1.25
N GLY A 57 -23.45 -18.21 -0.22
CA GLY A 57 -24.27 -17.31 0.59
C GLY A 57 -23.42 -16.41 1.50
N GLN A 58 -24.06 -15.42 2.12
CA GLN A 58 -23.40 -14.46 3.01
C GLN A 58 -22.65 -15.12 4.19
N PRO A 59 -23.19 -16.15 4.87
CA PRO A 59 -22.49 -16.79 5.98
C PRO A 59 -21.19 -17.48 5.53
N ALA A 60 -21.22 -18.16 4.37
CA ALA A 60 -20.05 -18.83 3.81
C ALA A 60 -18.95 -17.83 3.43
N ARG A 61 -19.33 -16.71 2.79
CA ARG A 61 -18.39 -15.61 2.46
C ARG A 61 -17.77 -15.02 3.72
N ALA A 62 -18.57 -14.79 4.76
CA ALA A 62 -18.08 -14.29 6.04
C ALA A 62 -17.11 -15.27 6.73
N GLY A 63 -17.40 -16.58 6.67
CA GLY A 63 -16.51 -17.62 7.19
C GLY A 63 -15.15 -17.64 6.50
N VAL A 64 -15.13 -17.60 5.16
CA VAL A 64 -13.88 -17.53 4.38
C VAL A 64 -13.11 -16.24 4.70
N ALA A 65 -13.81 -15.11 4.82
CA ALA A 65 -13.20 -13.84 5.20
C ALA A 65 -12.58 -13.88 6.60
N ALA A 66 -13.26 -14.49 7.59
CA ALA A 66 -12.73 -14.64 8.93
C ALA A 66 -11.44 -15.47 8.95
N VAL A 67 -11.41 -16.58 8.20
CA VAL A 67 -10.20 -17.42 8.06
C VAL A 67 -9.07 -16.62 7.41
N LEU A 68 -9.35 -15.90 6.32
CA LEU A 68 -8.37 -15.06 5.63
C LEU A 68 -7.78 -13.99 6.54
N LEU A 69 -8.62 -13.23 7.25
CA LEU A 69 -8.17 -12.17 8.15
C LEU A 69 -7.39 -12.73 9.34
N THR A 70 -7.78 -13.89 9.86
CA THR A 70 -7.05 -14.58 10.93
C THR A 70 -5.67 -15.01 10.46
N ALA A 71 -5.56 -15.63 9.28
CA ALA A 71 -4.28 -15.99 8.68
C ALA A 71 -3.39 -14.76 8.49
N CYS A 72 -3.96 -13.65 8.02
CA CYS A 72 -3.22 -12.40 7.83
C CYS A 72 -2.77 -11.77 9.16
N PHE A 73 -3.60 -11.82 10.19
CA PHE A 73 -3.25 -11.37 11.55
C PHE A 73 -2.09 -12.18 12.13
N VAL A 74 -2.15 -13.50 11.99
CA VAL A 74 -1.11 -14.43 12.44
C VAL A 74 0.23 -14.16 11.76
N VAL A 75 0.22 -13.99 10.43
CA VAL A 75 1.43 -13.71 9.64
C VAL A 75 2.03 -12.34 10.01
N ASN A 76 1.20 -11.30 10.16
CA ASN A 76 1.68 -9.96 10.49
C ASN A 76 2.10 -9.80 11.96
N GLY A 77 1.46 -10.52 12.88
CA GLY A 77 1.74 -10.47 14.30
C GLY A 77 3.06 -11.12 14.70
N ASP A 78 3.80 -11.69 13.74
CA ASP A 78 5.04 -12.46 13.95
C ASP A 78 4.87 -13.58 14.98
N LEU A 79 3.64 -14.07 15.16
CA LEU A 79 3.29 -15.04 16.21
C LEU A 79 4.09 -16.34 16.09
N PHE A 80 4.56 -16.63 14.87
CA PHE A 80 5.37 -17.81 14.53
C PHE A 80 6.77 -17.46 13.99
N ARG A 81 7.24 -16.22 14.16
CA ARG A 81 8.53 -15.75 13.58
C ARG A 81 8.61 -15.94 12.06
N PHE A 82 7.45 -15.98 11.39
CA PHE A 82 7.38 -16.24 9.96
C PHE A 82 7.82 -14.99 9.22
N LYS A 83 8.98 -15.07 8.55
CA LYS A 83 9.45 -14.02 7.65
C LYS A 83 8.90 -14.34 6.26
N PRO A 84 7.79 -13.71 5.81
CA PRO A 84 7.25 -14.01 4.50
C PRO A 84 8.33 -13.76 3.45
N PRO A 85 8.50 -14.68 2.47
CA PRO A 85 9.46 -14.48 1.40
C PRO A 85 9.09 -13.20 0.67
N MET A 86 9.95 -12.19 0.78
CA MET A 86 9.76 -10.94 0.08
C MET A 86 10.29 -11.15 -1.34
N LEU A 87 9.41 -11.12 -2.34
CA LEU A 87 9.83 -10.98 -3.72
C LEU A 87 10.63 -9.67 -3.82
N GLN A 88 11.92 -9.80 -4.08
CA GLN A 88 12.86 -8.70 -3.98
C GLN A 88 12.84 -7.88 -5.30
N ARG A 89 12.28 -6.65 -5.24
CA ARG A 89 12.15 -5.61 -6.31
C ARG A 89 11.12 -5.94 -7.43
N GLN A 90 10.58 -5.01 -8.25
CA GLN A 90 11.26 -3.99 -9.08
C GLN A 90 10.32 -2.91 -9.68
N THR A 91 10.38 -1.67 -9.17
CA THR A 91 10.51 -0.54 -10.10
C THR A 91 11.98 -0.15 -10.05
N PRO A 92 12.79 -0.51 -11.05
CA PRO A 92 14.20 -0.17 -11.06
C PRO A 92 14.33 1.35 -10.91
N GLN A 93 15.24 1.84 -10.05
CA GLN A 93 15.61 3.27 -10.04
C GLN A 93 15.95 3.76 -11.46
N ARG A 94 16.41 2.85 -12.33
CA ARG A 94 16.59 3.04 -13.77
C ARG A 94 15.37 3.62 -14.49
N VAL A 95 14.14 3.35 -14.06
CA VAL A 95 12.92 3.92 -14.66
C VAL A 95 12.90 5.45 -14.53
N PHE A 96 13.34 5.99 -13.39
CA PHE A 96 13.46 7.43 -13.21
C PHE A 96 14.56 8.04 -14.08
N TYR A 97 15.69 7.34 -14.25
CA TYR A 97 16.76 7.76 -15.16
C TYR A 97 16.34 7.73 -16.64
N LEU A 98 15.52 6.74 -17.05
CA LEU A 98 15.12 6.58 -18.45
C LEU A 98 13.96 7.50 -18.86
N PHE A 99 12.99 7.72 -17.98
CA PHE A 99 11.75 8.44 -18.32
C PHE A 99 11.64 9.82 -17.65
N GLY A 100 12.62 10.19 -16.82
CA GLY A 100 12.59 11.41 -16.02
C GLY A 100 11.69 11.29 -14.78
N PRO A 101 11.67 12.34 -13.93
CA PRO A 101 11.02 12.30 -12.62
C PRO A 101 9.51 12.13 -12.70
N VAL A 102 8.83 12.87 -13.59
CA VAL A 102 7.35 12.86 -13.68
C VAL A 102 6.82 11.54 -14.26
N ARG A 103 7.33 11.09 -15.41
CA ARG A 103 6.88 9.82 -16.01
C ARG A 103 7.34 8.62 -15.21
N GLY A 104 8.54 8.69 -14.63
CA GLY A 104 9.03 7.68 -13.69
C GLY A 104 8.12 7.55 -12.47
N ALA A 105 7.67 8.67 -11.91
CA ALA A 105 6.73 8.68 -10.79
C ALA A 105 5.35 8.11 -11.17
N LEU A 106 4.84 8.39 -12.37
CA LEU A 106 3.61 7.79 -12.88
C LEU A 106 3.73 6.27 -13.01
N ILE A 107 4.78 5.76 -13.66
CA ILE A 107 5.03 4.32 -13.83
C ILE A 107 5.17 3.65 -12.48
N TRP A 108 5.88 4.30 -11.56
CA TRP A 108 6.02 3.81 -10.20
C TRP A 108 4.68 3.77 -9.45
N GLY A 109 3.85 4.81 -9.60
CA GLY A 109 2.48 4.84 -9.10
C GLY A 109 1.65 3.67 -9.65
N LEU A 110 1.68 3.44 -10.96
CA LEU A 110 0.96 2.34 -11.61
C LEU A 110 1.40 0.97 -11.09
N ASP A 111 2.70 0.73 -10.98
CA ASP A 111 3.22 -0.52 -10.43
C ASP A 111 2.83 -0.68 -8.96
N THR A 112 2.97 0.37 -8.16
CA THR A 112 2.68 0.31 -6.73
C THR A 112 1.21 0.13 -6.40
N GLY A 113 0.31 0.74 -7.17
CA GLY A 113 -1.12 0.62 -6.96
C GLY A 113 -1.70 -0.72 -7.42
N LEU A 114 -0.98 -1.58 -8.17
CA LEU A 114 -1.47 -2.91 -8.53
C LEU A 114 -1.64 -3.86 -7.32
N MET A 115 -1.14 -3.52 -6.13
CA MET A 115 -1.27 -4.31 -4.89
C MET A 115 -0.57 -5.68 -4.89
N VAL A 116 -0.25 -6.24 -6.06
CA VAL A 116 0.34 -7.58 -6.22
C VAL A 116 1.84 -7.54 -6.56
N THR A 117 2.37 -6.42 -7.04
CA THR A 117 3.75 -6.30 -7.53
C THR A 117 4.71 -5.61 -6.55
N THR A 118 4.23 -5.04 -5.44
CA THR A 118 5.05 -4.13 -4.62
C THR A 118 5.76 -4.70 -3.41
N PHE A 119 6.84 -3.97 -3.10
CA PHE A 119 7.83 -3.98 -2.01
C PHE A 119 7.55 -4.73 -0.70
N ARG A 120 6.29 -4.89 -0.30
CA ARG A 120 5.82 -5.78 0.76
C ARG A 120 4.38 -6.06 0.41
N ILE A 121 4.09 -7.22 -0.19
CA ILE A 121 2.72 -7.71 -0.22
C ILE A 121 2.36 -8.01 1.23
N SER A 122 1.79 -7.01 1.91
CA SER A 122 1.44 -7.12 3.31
C SER A 122 0.26 -8.07 3.43
N ALA A 123 0.15 -8.78 4.54
CA ALA A 123 -1.03 -9.61 4.75
C ALA A 123 -2.33 -8.75 4.74
N ALA A 124 -2.22 -7.46 5.07
CA ALA A 124 -3.33 -6.51 4.95
C ALA A 124 -3.75 -6.29 3.48
N THR A 125 -2.80 -6.21 2.55
CA THR A 125 -3.08 -6.07 1.11
C THR A 125 -3.84 -7.29 0.57
N TRP A 126 -3.38 -8.51 0.91
CA TRP A 126 -4.08 -9.74 0.54
C TRP A 126 -5.46 -9.84 1.19
N ALA A 127 -5.57 -9.48 2.46
CA ALA A 127 -6.84 -9.40 3.17
C ALA A 127 -7.82 -8.47 2.43
N THR A 128 -7.40 -7.25 2.07
CA THR A 128 -8.24 -6.31 1.32
C THR A 128 -8.69 -6.91 -0.01
N LEU A 129 -7.77 -7.48 -0.81
CA LEU A 129 -8.12 -8.09 -2.09
C LEU A 129 -9.09 -9.26 -1.92
N GLY A 130 -8.88 -10.13 -0.91
CA GLY A 130 -9.78 -11.24 -0.64
C GLY A 130 -11.16 -10.79 -0.15
N LEU A 131 -11.24 -9.75 0.69
CA LEU A 131 -12.52 -9.16 1.08
C LEU A 131 -13.27 -8.53 -0.10
N VAL A 132 -12.56 -7.88 -1.01
CA VAL A 132 -13.11 -7.35 -2.28
C VAL A 132 -13.61 -8.51 -3.15
N ALA A 133 -12.83 -9.60 -3.27
CA ALA A 133 -13.22 -10.79 -4.03
C ALA A 133 -14.46 -11.50 -3.44
N LEU A 134 -14.61 -11.49 -2.12
CA LEU A 134 -15.79 -12.02 -1.44
C LEU A 134 -17.02 -11.08 -1.53
N GLY A 135 -16.86 -9.89 -2.11
CA GLY A 135 -17.92 -8.87 -2.20
C GLY A 135 -18.26 -8.22 -0.86
N LEU A 136 -17.38 -8.33 0.14
CA LEU A 136 -17.54 -7.72 1.47
C LEU A 136 -16.97 -6.31 1.55
N LEU A 137 -16.09 -5.95 0.61
CA LEU A 137 -15.66 -4.58 0.37
C LEU A 137 -16.09 -4.13 -1.03
N PRO A 138 -16.44 -2.85 -1.19
CA PRO A 138 -16.77 -2.31 -2.50
C PRO A 138 -15.53 -2.17 -3.37
N TRP A 139 -15.71 -2.17 -4.70
CA TRP A 139 -14.63 -2.01 -5.66
C TRP A 139 -13.82 -0.72 -5.49
N TRP A 140 -14.43 0.35 -4.94
CA TRP A 140 -13.73 1.61 -4.68
C TRP A 140 -12.80 1.57 -3.46
N ALA A 141 -12.72 0.45 -2.72
CA ALA A 141 -11.78 0.27 -1.61
C ALA A 141 -10.31 0.54 -2.02
N GLY A 142 -9.98 0.39 -3.31
CA GLY A 142 -8.69 0.79 -3.88
C GLY A 142 -8.36 2.29 -3.68
N ALA A 143 -9.36 3.17 -3.62
CA ALA A 143 -9.15 4.59 -3.31
C ALA A 143 -8.67 4.79 -1.88
N ALA A 144 -9.27 4.11 -0.89
CA ALA A 144 -8.82 4.18 0.49
C ALA A 144 -7.38 3.65 0.65
N TYR A 145 -7.06 2.57 -0.07
CA TYR A 145 -5.69 2.05 -0.17
C TYR A 145 -4.72 3.09 -0.75
N ALA A 146 -5.12 3.76 -1.84
CA ALA A 146 -4.34 4.84 -2.45
C ALA A 146 -4.10 6.01 -1.49
N PHE A 147 -5.13 6.48 -0.78
CA PHE A 147 -4.97 7.55 0.22
C PHE A 147 -4.01 7.14 1.34
N GLY A 148 -4.13 5.92 1.85
CA GLY A 148 -3.26 5.39 2.90
C GLY A 148 -1.78 5.34 2.51
N PHE A 149 -1.47 5.25 1.22
CA PHE A 149 -0.10 5.25 0.71
C PHE A 149 0.39 6.64 0.27
N VAL A 150 -0.39 7.32 -0.57
CA VAL A 150 -0.01 8.56 -1.23
C VAL A 150 0.15 9.70 -0.23
N VAL A 151 -0.72 9.79 0.80
CA VAL A 151 -0.66 10.90 1.77
C VAL A 151 0.64 10.86 2.58
N PRO A 152 1.04 9.73 3.22
CA PRO A 152 2.34 9.65 3.89
C PRO A 152 3.53 9.92 2.96
N VAL A 153 3.48 9.42 1.72
CA VAL A 153 4.53 9.68 0.73
C VAL A 153 4.62 11.15 0.36
N ALA A 154 3.48 11.81 0.13
CA ALA A 154 3.43 13.24 -0.17
C ALA A 154 3.96 14.07 0.99
N ILE A 155 3.61 13.73 2.24
CA ILE A 155 4.17 14.38 3.44
C ILE A 155 5.69 14.19 3.50
N ALA A 156 6.18 12.97 3.27
CA ALA A 156 7.61 12.66 3.31
C ALA A 156 8.40 13.37 2.20
N VAL A 157 7.82 13.56 1.00
CA VAL A 157 8.52 14.21 -0.12
C VAL A 157 8.40 15.73 -0.05
N LEU A 158 7.24 16.27 0.30
CA LEU A 158 7.00 17.72 0.33
C LEU A 158 7.44 18.37 1.64
N GLY A 159 7.50 17.61 2.73
CA GLY A 159 7.89 18.09 4.07
C GLY A 159 9.39 18.03 4.36
N VAL A 160 10.18 17.37 3.51
CA VAL A 160 11.64 17.30 3.67
C VAL A 160 12.30 18.45 2.90
N PRO A 161 13.09 19.32 3.57
CA PRO A 161 13.74 20.44 2.89
C PRO A 161 14.74 19.97 1.83
N PRO A 162 14.96 20.76 0.76
CA PRO A 162 15.98 20.48 -0.24
C PRO A 162 17.37 20.41 0.39
N ARG A 163 18.27 19.62 -0.21
CA ARG A 163 19.67 19.61 0.20
C ARG A 163 20.37 20.86 -0.29
N GLU A 164 21.25 21.41 0.56
CA GLU A 164 22.03 22.61 0.24
C GLU A 164 23.28 22.31 -0.62
N GLY A 165 23.58 21.05 -0.93
CA GLY A 165 24.67 20.73 -1.85
C GLY A 165 24.92 19.24 -2.11
N PRO A 166 25.78 18.91 -3.10
CA PRO A 166 26.15 17.54 -3.45
C PRO A 166 26.99 16.83 -2.38
N GLU A 167 27.66 17.59 -1.50
CA GLU A 167 28.44 17.06 -0.37
C GLU A 167 27.57 16.67 0.84
N ASP A 168 26.28 17.00 0.81
CA ASP A 168 25.36 16.66 1.89
C ASP A 168 25.04 15.16 1.88
N THR A 169 25.89 14.39 2.56
CA THR A 169 25.71 12.97 2.82
C THR A 169 24.69 12.69 3.93
N SER A 170 24.04 13.72 4.50
CA SER A 170 23.15 13.56 5.64
C SER A 170 22.09 12.49 5.39
N ILE A 171 22.20 11.43 6.18
CA ILE A 171 21.24 10.33 6.28
C ILE A 171 19.86 10.94 6.55
N GLU A 172 18.82 10.28 6.03
CA GLU A 172 17.39 10.63 6.17
C GLU A 172 17.10 11.52 7.39
N PRO A 173 16.33 12.61 7.25
CA PRO A 173 16.09 13.53 8.35
C PRO A 173 15.63 12.76 9.59
N GLY A 174 16.46 12.74 10.64
CA GLY A 174 16.24 11.91 11.83
C GLY A 174 14.87 12.18 12.48
N TRP A 175 14.41 13.42 12.41
CA TRP A 175 13.07 13.83 12.86
C TRP A 175 11.94 13.13 12.12
N LEU A 176 12.09 12.84 10.82
CA LEU A 176 11.08 12.15 10.01
C LEU A 176 11.01 10.67 10.40
N LEU A 177 12.16 10.03 10.59
CA LEU A 177 12.21 8.65 11.06
C LEU A 177 11.65 8.55 12.49
N GLU A 178 11.97 9.51 13.36
CA GLU A 178 11.42 9.58 14.71
C GLU A 178 9.90 9.79 14.69
N ALA A 179 9.40 10.69 13.84
CA ALA A 179 7.96 10.92 13.67
C ALA A 179 7.27 9.64 13.18
N ILE A 180 7.77 9.01 12.11
CA ILE A 180 7.22 7.75 11.58
C ILE A 180 7.20 6.69 12.68
N THR A 181 8.32 6.45 13.37
CA THR A 181 8.39 5.42 14.42
C THR A 181 7.47 5.70 15.61
N ARG A 182 7.28 6.98 15.96
CA ARG A 182 6.32 7.43 17.00
C ARG A 182 4.87 7.13 16.61
N PHE A 183 4.48 7.34 15.35
CA PHE A 183 3.12 7.07 14.87
C PHE A 183 2.86 5.61 14.50
N VAL A 184 3.88 4.85 14.10
CA VAL A 184 3.71 3.45 13.67
C VAL A 184 3.13 2.58 14.80
N LYS A 185 3.62 2.70 16.03
CA LYS A 185 3.14 1.89 17.16
C LYS A 185 1.65 2.08 17.47
N PRO A 186 1.12 3.31 17.66
CA PRO A 186 -0.30 3.50 17.91
C PRO A 186 -1.16 3.10 16.71
N VAL A 187 -0.74 3.43 15.48
CA VAL A 187 -1.46 3.03 14.25
C VAL A 187 -1.56 1.51 14.17
N TYR A 188 -0.46 0.79 14.42
CA TYR A 188 -0.45 -0.66 14.43
C TYR A 188 -1.37 -1.26 15.50
N ARG A 189 -1.40 -0.67 16.71
CA ARG A 189 -2.31 -1.11 17.78
C ARG A 189 -3.78 -0.92 17.39
N VAL A 190 -4.15 0.26 16.89
CA VAL A 190 -5.52 0.55 16.44
C VAL A 190 -5.91 -0.38 15.30
N ALA A 191 -5.04 -0.56 14.30
CA ALA A 191 -5.28 -1.48 13.19
C ALA A 191 -5.45 -2.93 13.68
N SER A 192 -4.67 -3.37 14.65
CA SER A 192 -4.78 -4.72 15.25
C SER A 192 -6.10 -4.92 15.99
N ILE A 193 -6.54 -3.92 16.75
CA ILE A 193 -7.84 -3.96 17.45
C ILE A 193 -8.99 -4.01 16.44
N LEU A 194 -8.96 -3.13 15.44
CA LEU A 194 -9.98 -3.10 14.39
C LEU A 194 -10.03 -4.42 13.62
N LEU A 195 -8.87 -5.00 13.30
CA LEU A 195 -8.79 -6.30 12.63
C LEU A 195 -9.39 -7.42 13.49
N ALA A 196 -9.08 -7.46 14.79
CA ALA A 196 -9.65 -8.44 15.70
C ALA A 196 -11.18 -8.31 15.80
N LEU A 197 -11.70 -7.08 15.90
CA LEU A 197 -13.14 -6.82 15.91
C LEU A 197 -13.81 -7.29 14.61
N ASN A 198 -13.20 -7.01 13.45
CA ASN A 198 -13.72 -7.48 12.16
C ASN A 198 -13.75 -9.01 12.07
N VAL A 199 -12.73 -9.71 12.57
CA VAL A 199 -12.73 -11.18 12.63
C VAL A 199 -13.89 -11.69 13.47
N VAL A 200 -14.10 -11.13 14.67
CA VAL A 200 -15.21 -11.52 15.55
C VAL A 200 -16.56 -11.28 14.86
N THR A 201 -16.77 -10.11 14.25
CA THR A 201 -17.99 -9.80 13.52
C THR A 201 -18.25 -10.80 12.38
N LEU A 202 -17.23 -11.14 11.61
CA LEU A 202 -17.36 -12.10 10.50
C LEU A 202 -17.66 -13.52 10.99
N VAL A 203 -17.07 -13.95 12.12
CA VAL A 203 -17.40 -15.24 12.74
C VAL A 203 -18.86 -15.27 13.20
N LEU A 204 -19.35 -14.19 13.81
CA LEU A 204 -20.74 -14.10 14.23
C LEU A 204 -21.71 -14.19 13.04
N ILE A 205 -21.39 -13.53 11.91
CA ILE A 205 -22.17 -13.62 10.67
C ILE A 205 -22.10 -15.03 10.04
N ALA A 206 -20.98 -15.75 10.23
CA ALA A 206 -20.82 -17.07 9.66
C ALA A 206 -21.60 -18.16 10.42
N VAL A 207 -21.86 -17.95 11.71
CA VAL A 207 -22.50 -18.94 12.60
C VAL A 207 -23.98 -18.64 12.87
N GLY A 208 -24.39 -17.37 12.77
CA GLY A 208 -25.79 -16.93 12.91
C GLY A 208 -26.58 -17.05 11.62
#